data_AF-A0A7C6RXC1-F1
#
_entry.id   AF-A0A7C6RXC1-F1
#
_cell.length_a   1.000
_cell.length_b   1.000
_cell.length_c   1.000
_cell.angle_alpha   90.00
_cell.angle_beta   90.00
_cell.angle_gamma   90.00
#
_symmetry.space_group_name_H-M   'P 1'
#
loop_
_entity.id
_entity.type
_entity.pdbx_description
1 polymer ?
#
loop_
_entity_poly.entity_id
_entity_poly.type
_entity_poly.pdbx_seq_one_letter_code
_entity_poly.pdbx_strand_id
1 'polypeptide(L)'
;MMFDEQQLQKRQPIWAALSDLWLDTELTDLDLERIARVMADSGLSIEVLREIYLIEVAPVVSPNLLGVAGMWTGFDEQWLCTHRLE
;
A
#
# COMPACT_ATOMS: atom_id res chain seq x y z
N MET A 1 -5.23 -11.93 -8.58
CA MET A 1 -4.39 -13.01 -7.96
C MET A 1 -5.21 -13.75 -6.92
N MET A 2 -5.04 -15.06 -6.73
CA MET A 2 -5.81 -15.79 -5.70
C MET A 2 -4.96 -16.01 -4.44
N PHE A 3 -5.19 -15.17 -3.43
CA PHE A 3 -4.60 -15.28 -2.10
C PHE A 3 -5.55 -16.03 -1.16
N ASP A 4 -5.01 -16.84 -0.24
CA ASP A 4 -5.79 -17.38 0.86
C ASP A 4 -6.05 -16.31 1.95
N GLU A 5 -6.92 -16.62 2.92
CA GLU A 5 -7.29 -15.69 3.99
C GLU A 5 -6.09 -15.23 4.82
N GLN A 6 -5.11 -16.10 5.07
CA GLN A 6 -3.94 -15.76 5.87
C GLN A 6 -2.99 -14.82 5.11
N GLN A 7 -2.83 -15.04 3.80
CA GLN A 7 -2.09 -14.14 2.92
C GLN A 7 -2.78 -12.78 2.85
N LEU A 8 -4.11 -12.73 2.74
CA LEU A 8 -4.87 -11.49 2.73
C LEU A 8 -4.70 -10.72 4.04
N GLN A 9 -4.86 -11.37 5.19
CA GLN A 9 -4.67 -10.74 6.50
C GLN A 9 -3.28 -10.11 6.68
N LYS A 10 -2.24 -10.73 6.11
CA LYS A 10 -0.88 -10.15 6.14
C LYS A 10 -0.71 -8.98 5.17
N ARG A 11 -1.34 -9.04 4.00
CA ARG A 11 -1.13 -8.07 2.91
C ARG A 11 -1.96 -6.81 3.05
N GLN A 12 -3.16 -6.89 3.59
CA GLN A 12 -4.06 -5.73 3.72
C GLN A 12 -3.43 -4.54 4.46
N PRO A 13 -2.78 -4.71 5.64
CA PRO A 13 -2.13 -3.59 6.32
C PRO A 13 -0.98 -2.99 5.51
N ILE A 14 -0.25 -3.84 4.78
CA ILE A 14 0.89 -3.43 3.95
C ILE A 14 0.40 -2.64 2.74
N TRP A 15 -0.71 -3.05 2.14
CA TRP A 15 -1.33 -2.33 1.01
C TRP A 15 -1.73 -0.93 1.39
N ALA A 16 -2.38 -0.77 2.55
CA ALA A 16 -2.75 0.53 3.09
C ALA A 16 -1.50 1.38 3.35
N ALA A 17 -0.53 0.87 4.12
CA ALA A 17 0.68 1.62 4.47
C ALA A 17 1.51 2.02 3.25
N LEU A 18 1.72 1.12 2.28
CA LEU A 18 2.48 1.43 1.07
C LEU A 18 1.72 2.34 0.10
N SER A 19 0.38 2.41 0.19
CA SER A 19 -0.39 3.35 -0.63
C SER A 19 -0.14 4.80 -0.24
N ASP A 20 0.23 5.07 1.02
CA ASP A 20 0.50 6.42 1.51
C ASP A 20 1.71 7.07 0.80
N LEU A 21 2.63 6.25 0.26
CA LEU A 21 3.76 6.71 -0.56
C LEU A 21 3.32 7.34 -1.91
N TRP A 22 2.04 7.28 -2.24
CA TRP A 22 1.45 7.80 -3.49
C TRP A 22 0.51 8.97 -3.25
N LEU A 23 0.39 9.46 -2.01
CA LEU A 23 -0.43 10.63 -1.68
C LEU A 23 0.21 11.92 -2.16
N ASP A 24 -0.63 12.91 -2.45
CA ASP A 24 -0.21 14.28 -2.74
C ASP A 24 -0.01 15.05 -1.43
N THR A 25 0.84 14.51 -0.57
CA THR A 25 1.26 15.12 0.70
C THR A 25 2.70 14.72 1.00
N GLU A 26 3.42 15.63 1.63
CA GLU A 26 4.75 15.31 2.16
C GLU A 26 4.60 14.36 3.35
N LEU A 27 5.36 13.26 3.34
CA LEU A 27 5.41 12.31 4.45
C LEU A 27 6.42 12.80 5.49
N THR A 28 6.01 12.75 6.75
CA THR A 28 6.90 13.03 7.88
C THR A 28 7.74 11.80 8.23
N ASP A 29 8.79 11.98 9.04
CA ASP A 29 9.58 10.87 9.57
C ASP A 29 8.70 9.87 10.35
N LEU A 30 7.70 10.36 11.09
CA LEU A 30 6.73 9.52 11.81
C LEU A 30 5.89 8.67 10.87
N ASP A 31 5.51 9.20 9.71
CA ASP A 31 4.77 8.44 8.69
C ASP A 31 5.65 7.33 8.11
N LEU A 32 6.89 7.65 7.77
CA LEU A 32 7.85 6.68 7.23
C LEU A 32 8.17 5.59 8.26
N GLU A 33 8.35 5.94 9.54
CA GLU A 33 8.56 4.98 10.63
C GLU A 33 7.36 4.05 10.80
N ARG A 34 6.13 4.58 10.72
CA ARG A 34 4.90 3.77 10.78
C ARG A 34 4.83 2.80 9.59
N ILE A 35 5.09 3.28 8.37
CA ILE A 35 5.08 2.44 7.16
C ILE A 35 6.13 1.33 7.27
N ALA A 36 7.35 1.68 7.68
CA ALA A 36 8.43 0.71 7.89
C ALA A 36 8.07 -0.33 8.96
N ARG A 37 7.41 0.08 10.05
CA ARG A 37 6.95 -0.82 11.10
C ARG A 37 5.91 -1.81 10.61
N VAL A 38 4.90 -1.35 9.86
CA VAL A 38 3.89 -2.25 9.26
C VAL A 38 4.55 -3.29 8.36
N MET A 39 5.53 -2.87 7.54
CA MET A 39 6.29 -3.81 6.72
C MET A 39 7.08 -4.82 7.57
N ALA A 40 7.76 -4.38 8.62
CA ALA A 40 8.55 -5.24 9.48
C ALA A 40 7.68 -6.26 10.25
N ASP A 41 6.55 -5.82 10.80
CA ASP A 41 5.63 -6.63 11.59
C ASP A 41 4.93 -7.72 10.75
N SER A 42 4.89 -7.56 9.43
CA SER A 42 4.34 -8.57 8.52
C SER A 42 5.13 -9.89 8.47
N GLY A 43 6.42 -9.83 8.82
CA GLY A 43 7.36 -10.96 8.69
C GLY A 43 7.65 -11.40 7.25
N LEU A 44 7.26 -10.61 6.24
CA LEU A 44 7.59 -10.86 4.84
C LEU A 44 9.01 -10.42 4.52
N SER A 45 9.63 -11.06 3.53
CA SER A 45 10.96 -10.63 3.07
C SER A 45 10.89 -9.31 2.31
N ILE A 46 12.01 -8.60 2.23
CA ILE A 46 12.07 -7.32 1.52
C ILE A 46 11.76 -7.46 0.02
N GLU A 47 12.07 -8.62 -0.57
CA GLU A 47 11.75 -8.94 -1.97
C GLU A 47 10.24 -9.05 -2.17
N VAL A 48 9.53 -9.71 -1.25
CA VAL A 48 8.06 -9.82 -1.30
C VAL A 48 7.42 -8.46 -1.05
N LEU A 49 7.94 -7.66 -0.10
CA LEU A 49 7.46 -6.30 0.14
C LEU A 49 7.64 -5.40 -1.09
N ARG A 50 8.76 -5.55 -1.80
CA ARG A 50 9.02 -4.85 -3.07
C ARG A 50 8.05 -5.29 -4.16
N GLU A 51 7.74 -6.58 -4.25
CA GLU A 51 6.74 -7.10 -5.19
C GLU A 51 5.34 -6.54 -4.87
N ILE A 52 4.94 -6.54 -3.60
CA ILE A 52 3.70 -5.90 -3.14
C ILE A 52 3.65 -4.44 -3.58
N TYR A 53 4.73 -3.68 -3.34
CA TYR A 53 4.79 -2.27 -3.73
C TYR A 53 4.61 -2.08 -5.24
N LEU A 54 5.37 -2.82 -6.06
CA LEU A 54 5.43 -2.61 -7.51
C LEU A 54 4.25 -3.20 -8.28
N ILE A 55 3.76 -4.36 -7.86
CA ILE A 55 2.80 -5.17 -8.64
C ILE A 55 1.40 -5.11 -8.06
N GLU A 56 1.26 -4.95 -6.74
CA GLU A 56 -0.05 -4.92 -6.10
C GLU A 56 -0.49 -3.48 -5.79
N VAL A 57 0.41 -2.61 -5.33
CA VAL A 57 0.09 -1.24 -4.92
C VAL A 57 0.15 -0.27 -6.09
N ALA A 58 1.31 -0.12 -6.72
CA ALA A 58 1.54 0.91 -7.72
C ALA A 58 0.50 0.92 -8.86
N PRO A 59 0.06 -0.21 -9.44
CA PRO A 59 -0.92 -0.18 -10.53
C PRO A 59 -2.28 0.41 -10.10
N VAL A 60 -2.65 0.25 -8.83
CA VAL A 60 -3.95 0.72 -8.30
C VAL A 60 -3.90 2.21 -7.97
N VAL A 61 -2.81 2.70 -7.37
CA VAL A 61 -2.74 4.07 -6.83
C VAL A 61 -1.89 5.06 -7.63
N SER A 62 -1.04 4.59 -8.57
CA SER A 62 -0.23 5.48 -9.40
C SER A 62 -0.99 6.53 -10.23
N PRO A 63 -2.27 6.33 -10.65
CA PRO A 63 -3.03 7.39 -11.29
C PRO A 63 -3.17 8.66 -10.43
N ASN A 64 -3.02 8.55 -9.10
CA ASN A 64 -3.06 9.69 -8.19
C ASN A 64 -2.00 10.74 -8.52
N LEU A 65 -0.83 10.33 -9.02
CA LEU A 65 0.28 11.22 -9.38
C LEU A 65 0.06 11.95 -10.72
N LEU A 66 -0.93 11.52 -11.50
CA LEU A 66 -1.23 12.12 -12.81
C LEU A 66 -2.28 13.23 -12.72
N GLY A 67 -2.89 13.43 -11.54
CA GLY A 67 -3.85 14.49 -11.28
C GLY A 67 -3.19 15.85 -11.04
N VAL A 68 -3.95 16.92 -11.26
CA VAL A 68 -3.53 18.30 -10.90
C VAL A 68 -3.52 18.51 -9.38
N ALA A 69 -4.39 17.78 -8.68
CA ALA A 69 -4.41 17.66 -7.22
C ALA A 69 -4.77 16.19 -6.90
N GLY A 70 -3.84 15.45 -6.33
CA GLY A 70 -4.05 14.06 -5.96
C GLY A 70 -4.81 13.92 -4.63
N MET A 71 -5.22 12.71 -4.31
CA MET A 71 -5.67 12.33 -2.98
C MET A 71 -4.56 12.58 -1.96
N TRP A 72 -4.91 13.24 -0.87
CA TRP A 72 -4.01 13.69 0.20
C TRP A 72 -4.35 13.16 1.59
N THR A 73 -5.54 12.56 1.77
CA THR A 73 -6.08 12.15 3.08
C THR A 73 -5.97 10.64 3.34
N GLY A 74 -5.29 9.91 2.45
CA GLY A 74 -5.29 8.45 2.43
C GLY A 74 -6.23 7.87 1.39
N PHE A 75 -5.99 6.60 1.06
CA PHE A 75 -6.86 5.77 0.23
C PHE A 75 -7.78 4.92 1.10
N ASP A 76 -9.00 4.65 0.63
CA ASP A 76 -9.91 3.75 1.33
C ASP A 76 -9.40 2.30 1.28
N GLU A 77 -9.27 1.67 2.45
CA GLU A 77 -8.71 0.32 2.58
C GLU A 77 -9.56 -0.75 1.88
N GLN A 78 -10.89 -0.63 1.93
CA GLN A 78 -11.80 -1.57 1.30
C GLN A 78 -11.74 -1.47 -0.23
N TRP A 79 -11.63 -0.25 -0.74
CA TRP A 79 -11.40 0.06 -2.15
C TRP A 79 -10.06 -0.52 -2.63
N LEU A 80 -8.97 -0.33 -1.87
CA LEU A 80 -7.65 -0.90 -2.17
C LEU A 80 -7.67 -2.42 -2.26
N CYS A 81 -8.42 -3.08 -1.37
CA CYS A 81 -8.56 -4.53 -1.38
C CYS A 81 -9.35 -5.02 -2.59
N THR A 82 -10.45 -4.34 -2.93
CA THR A 82 -11.34 -4.74 -4.03
C THR A 82 -10.62 -4.71 -5.37
N HIS A 83 -9.83 -3.66 -5.63
CA HIS A 83 -9.10 -3.47 -6.90
C HIS A 83 -7.87 -4.37 -7.08
N ARG A 84 -7.58 -5.27 -6.11
CA ARG A 84 -6.47 -6.25 -6.18
C ARG A 84 -6.94 -7.70 -6.27
N LEU A 85 -8.25 -7.93 -6.13
CA LEU A 85 -8.87 -9.25 -6.17
C LEU A 85 -9.46 -9.58 -7.56
N GLU A 86 -9.45 -8.63 -8.49
CA GLU A 86 -9.75 -8.85 -9.92
C GLU A 86 -8.56 -9.46 -10.68
#